data_AF-K1XRJ4-F1
#
_entry.id   AF-K1XRJ4-F1
#
_cell.length_a   1.000
_cell.length_b   1.000
_cell.length_c   1.000
_cell.angle_alpha   90.00
_cell.angle_beta   90.00
_cell.angle_gamma   90.00
#
_symmetry.space_group_name_H-M   'P 1'
#
loop_
_entity.id
_entity.type
_entity.pdbx_description
1 polymer ?
#
loop_
_entity_poly.entity_id
_entity_poly.type
_entity_poly.pdbx_seq_one_letter_code
_entity_poly.pdbx_strand_id
1 'polypeptide(L)'
;MLTNFTSESVAAGHPDKICDQISDAIVDAALTIDPKSRVAVETLVTVNRVVLAGEVTCPKTIDYEKVARGVIKDLGYTDKSWGFWYQSPISVYVHQQSPDISAGVDDGGAG
;
A
#
# COMPACT_ATOMS: atom_id res chain seq x y z
N MET A 1 -31.20 3.58 -31.49
CA MET A 1 -30.57 2.47 -30.75
C MET A 1 -30.47 2.91 -29.30
N LEU A 2 -31.07 2.18 -28.37
CA LEU A 2 -30.84 2.39 -26.94
C LEU A 2 -29.72 1.45 -26.51
N THR A 3 -28.59 2.01 -26.12
CA THR A 3 -27.47 1.28 -25.52
C THR A 3 -27.46 1.54 -24.03
N ASN A 4 -27.52 0.46 -23.22
CA ASN A 4 -27.37 0.56 -21.78
C ASN A 4 -25.88 0.62 -21.41
N PHE A 5 -25.56 1.46 -20.43
CA PHE A 5 -24.23 1.57 -19.84
C PHE A 5 -24.39 1.53 -18.31
N THR A 6 -23.55 0.75 -17.65
CA THR A 6 -23.55 0.62 -16.18
C THR A 6 -22.14 0.79 -15.65
N SER A 7 -22.03 1.40 -14.47
CA SER A 7 -20.81 1.57 -13.71
C SER A 7 -21.10 1.28 -12.23
N GLU A 8 -20.08 0.92 -11.46
CA GLU A 8 -20.17 0.64 -10.04
C GLU A 8 -19.07 1.34 -9.25
N SER A 9 -19.21 1.35 -7.93
CA SER A 9 -18.24 1.89 -7.00
C SER A 9 -18.34 1.09 -5.69
N VAL A 10 -17.26 1.13 -4.91
CA VAL A 10 -17.18 0.47 -3.61
C VAL A 10 -16.81 1.49 -2.54
N ALA A 11 -17.20 1.21 -1.31
CA ALA A 11 -16.85 2.06 -0.18
C ALA A 11 -15.35 2.01 0.12
N ALA A 12 -14.83 3.02 0.82
CA ALA A 12 -13.42 3.07 1.23
C ALA A 12 -12.98 1.88 2.11
N GLY A 13 -13.93 1.22 2.80
CA GLY A 13 -13.70 0.00 3.57
C GLY A 13 -13.76 -1.30 2.75
N HIS A 14 -13.96 -1.23 1.43
CA HIS A 14 -13.82 -2.43 0.60
C HIS A 14 -12.39 -2.97 0.72
N PRO A 15 -12.17 -4.29 0.91
CA PRO A 15 -10.83 -4.85 1.11
C PRO A 15 -9.80 -4.39 0.06
N ASP A 16 -10.17 -4.37 -1.22
CA ASP A 16 -9.29 -3.87 -2.28
C ASP A 16 -8.95 -2.39 -2.10
N LYS A 17 -9.90 -1.56 -1.66
CA LYS A 17 -9.65 -0.15 -1.36
C LYS A 17 -8.85 0.07 -0.09
N ILE A 18 -8.90 -0.86 0.87
CA ILE A 18 -7.99 -0.85 2.03
C ILE A 18 -6.56 -1.12 1.55
N CYS A 19 -6.37 -2.10 0.65
CA CYS A 19 -5.05 -2.37 0.05
C CYS A 19 -4.50 -1.15 -0.68
N ASP A 20 -5.30 -0.57 -1.59
CA ASP A 20 -4.91 0.63 -2.36
C ASP A 20 -4.46 1.76 -1.42
N GLN A 21 -5.27 2.08 -0.41
CA GLN A 21 -4.97 3.17 0.53
C GLN A 21 -3.72 2.91 1.38
N ILE A 22 -3.44 1.65 1.76
CA ILE A 22 -2.21 1.32 2.50
C ILE A 22 -0.99 1.45 1.57
N SER A 23 -1.07 0.93 0.35
CA SER A 23 0.02 1.04 -0.64
C SER A 23 0.31 2.51 -0.96
N ASP A 24 -0.70 3.33 -1.22
CA ASP A 24 -0.55 4.76 -1.48
C ASP A 24 0.01 5.52 -0.27
N ALA A 25 -0.43 5.20 0.96
CA ALA A 25 0.13 5.82 2.15
C ALA A 25 1.63 5.51 2.35
N ILE A 26 2.11 4.36 1.87
CA ILE A 26 3.54 4.03 1.86
C ILE A 26 4.28 4.83 0.79
N VAL A 27 3.67 5.06 -0.39
CA VAL A 27 4.18 5.98 -1.40
C VAL A 27 4.32 7.39 -0.81
N ASP A 28 3.28 7.91 -0.16
CA ASP A 28 3.28 9.23 0.47
C ASP A 28 4.36 9.35 1.55
N ALA A 29 4.51 8.31 2.39
CA ALA A 29 5.54 8.28 3.42
C ALA A 29 6.96 8.36 2.81
N ALA A 30 7.21 7.66 1.70
CA ALA A 30 8.48 7.70 1.00
C ALA A 30 8.73 9.06 0.33
N LEU A 31 7.73 9.60 -0.37
CA LEU A 31 7.83 10.88 -1.08
C LEU A 31 7.97 12.07 -0.13
N THR A 32 7.42 11.98 1.07
CA THR A 32 7.64 12.96 2.15
C THR A 32 9.10 12.98 2.62
N ILE A 33 9.79 11.84 2.58
CA ILE A 33 11.21 11.73 2.93
C ILE A 33 12.09 12.23 1.78
N ASP A 34 11.82 11.76 0.57
CA ASP A 34 12.54 12.11 -0.65
C ASP A 34 11.61 11.99 -1.87
N PRO A 35 11.37 13.09 -2.61
CA PRO A 35 10.58 13.09 -3.84
C PRO A 35 11.12 12.18 -4.94
N LYS A 36 12.37 11.70 -4.84
CA LYS A 36 12.97 10.73 -5.78
C LYS A 36 12.83 9.28 -5.32
N SER A 37 12.15 9.02 -4.20
CA SER A 37 11.93 7.65 -3.73
C SER A 37 11.16 6.85 -4.77
N ARG A 38 11.51 5.58 -4.93
CA ARG A 38 10.83 4.62 -5.80
C ARG A 38 10.13 3.58 -4.93
N VAL A 39 8.85 3.37 -5.16
CA VAL A 39 7.99 2.52 -4.32
C VAL A 39 7.17 1.63 -5.23
N ALA A 40 7.27 0.33 -5.01
CA ALA A 40 6.44 -0.70 -5.63
C ALA A 40 6.00 -1.66 -4.53
N VAL A 41 5.07 -1.19 -3.68
CA VAL A 41 4.59 -1.96 -2.53
C VAL A 41 3.17 -2.44 -2.77
N GLU A 42 3.01 -3.74 -2.72
CA GLU A 42 1.75 -4.46 -2.84
C GLU A 42 1.19 -4.78 -1.46
N THR A 43 -0.11 -4.58 -1.30
CA THR A 43 -0.83 -4.90 -0.07
C THR A 43 -1.83 -6.01 -0.32
N LEU A 44 -1.77 -7.06 0.50
CA LEU A 44 -2.81 -8.09 0.58
C LEU A 44 -3.46 -8.02 1.95
N VAL A 45 -4.79 -7.91 1.97
CA VAL A 45 -5.59 -8.01 3.20
C VAL A 45 -6.46 -9.25 3.15
N THR A 46 -6.62 -9.89 4.30
CA THR A 46 -7.59 -10.97 4.49
C THR A 46 -8.03 -10.98 5.96
N VAL A 47 -8.79 -12.00 6.36
CA VAL A 47 -9.29 -12.15 7.74
C VAL A 47 -8.13 -12.01 8.73
N ASN A 48 -8.18 -10.96 9.54
CA ASN A 48 -7.23 -10.61 10.59
C ASN A 48 -5.75 -10.66 10.14
N ARG A 49 -5.45 -10.20 8.92
CA ARG A 49 -4.09 -10.22 8.39
C ARG A 49 -3.87 -9.14 7.33
N VAL A 50 -2.69 -8.54 7.40
CA VAL A 50 -2.12 -7.71 6.32
C VAL A 50 -0.77 -8.29 5.94
N VAL A 51 -0.49 -8.32 4.63
CA VAL A 51 0.82 -8.65 4.08
C VAL A 51 1.24 -7.48 3.20
N LEU A 52 2.43 -6.95 3.45
CA LEU A 52 3.07 -5.91 2.65
C LEU A 52 4.27 -6.56 1.95
N ALA A 53 4.37 -6.42 0.64
CA ALA A 53 5.45 -7.01 -0.15
C ALA A 53 5.91 -6.05 -1.25
N GLY A 54 7.15 -6.22 -1.71
CA GLY A 54 7.67 -5.49 -2.86
C GLY A 54 8.92 -4.69 -2.55
N GLU A 55 9.10 -3.56 -3.24
CA GLU A 55 10.39 -2.90 -3.35
C GLU A 55 10.31 -1.43 -3.00
N VAL A 56 11.25 -0.94 -2.19
CA VAL A 56 11.38 0.49 -1.88
C VAL A 56 12.83 0.93 -1.97
N THR A 57 13.06 2.01 -2.73
CA THR A 57 14.29 2.81 -2.70
C THR A 57 13.96 4.14 -2.05
N CYS A 58 14.42 4.34 -0.81
CA CYS A 58 14.23 5.56 -0.04
C CYS A 58 15.47 5.78 0.85
N PRO A 59 15.96 7.02 1.03
CA PRO A 59 17.16 7.27 1.82
C PRO A 59 16.98 7.04 3.33
N LYS A 60 15.75 6.84 3.80
CA LYS A 60 15.45 6.50 5.20
C LYS A 60 14.48 5.34 5.27
N THR A 61 14.58 4.58 6.36
CA THR A 61 13.65 3.49 6.67
C THR A 61 12.25 4.04 6.96
N ILE A 62 11.25 3.40 6.36
CA ILE A 62 9.83 3.66 6.61
C ILE A 62 9.32 2.62 7.61
N ASP A 63 8.54 3.06 8.60
CA ASP A 63 7.83 2.17 9.52
C ASP A 63 6.52 1.70 8.86
N TYR A 64 6.62 0.68 8.01
CA TYR A 64 5.51 0.17 7.21
C TYR A 64 4.32 -0.29 8.07
N GLU A 65 4.60 -0.93 9.20
CA GLU A 65 3.54 -1.35 10.12
C GLU A 65 2.78 -0.14 10.66
N LYS A 66 3.50 0.88 11.14
CA LYS A 66 2.86 2.09 11.67
C LYS A 66 1.99 2.79 10.63
N VAL A 67 2.46 2.88 9.38
CA VAL A 67 1.69 3.47 8.27
C VAL A 67 0.41 2.67 8.02
N ALA A 68 0.51 1.36 7.81
CA ALA A 68 -0.64 0.50 7.55
C ALA A 68 -1.66 0.53 8.71
N ARG A 69 -1.20 0.49 9.97
CA ARG A 69 -2.07 0.61 11.15
C ARG A 69 -2.78 1.95 11.22
N GLY A 70 -2.10 3.04 10.83
CA GLY A 70 -2.69 4.37 10.74
C GLY A 70 -3.89 4.39 9.78
N VAL A 71 -3.68 3.94 8.55
CA VAL A 71 -4.73 3.86 7.52
C VAL A 71 -5.92 3.02 7.99
N ILE A 72 -5.68 1.81 8.53
CA ILE A 72 -6.76 0.93 8.99
C ILE A 72 -7.54 1.58 10.14
N LYS A 73 -6.85 2.28 11.04
CA LYS A 73 -7.49 3.00 12.15
C LYS A 73 -8.31 4.19 11.66
N ASP A 74 -7.81 4.95 10.70
CA ASP A 74 -8.48 6.12 10.13
C ASP A 74 -9.74 5.73 9.34
N LEU A 75 -9.74 4.54 8.73
CA LEU A 75 -10.92 3.91 8.14
C LEU A 75 -11.95 3.40 9.17
N GLY A 76 -11.64 3.47 10.46
CA GLY A 76 -12.56 3.12 11.55
C GLY A 76 -12.53 1.66 11.97
N TYR A 77 -11.62 0.83 11.46
CA TYR A 77 -11.47 -0.58 11.87
C TYR A 77 -10.80 -0.69 13.25
N THR A 78 -11.53 -0.29 14.30
CA THR A 78 -11.04 -0.22 15.69
C THR A 78 -11.57 -1.32 16.60
N ASP A 79 -12.55 -2.10 16.15
CA ASP A 79 -13.15 -3.19 16.94
C ASP A 79 -12.60 -4.55 16.51
N LYS A 80 -11.91 -5.23 17.44
CA LYS A 80 -11.37 -6.57 17.23
C LYS A 80 -12.43 -7.62 16.86
N SER A 81 -13.69 -7.42 17.24
CA SER A 81 -14.78 -8.37 16.98
C SER A 81 -15.12 -8.52 15.49
N TRP A 82 -14.74 -7.55 14.65
CA TRP A 82 -15.02 -7.57 13.20
C TRP A 82 -14.11 -8.51 12.41
N GLY A 83 -13.14 -9.15 13.07
CA GLY A 83 -12.21 -10.06 12.41
C GLY A 83 -11.18 -9.36 11.52
N PHE A 84 -11.19 -8.03 11.43
CA PHE A 84 -10.14 -7.19 10.87
C PHE A 84 -10.14 -5.85 11.59
N TRP A 85 -8.98 -5.43 12.10
CA TRP A 85 -8.82 -4.21 12.89
C TRP A 85 -7.40 -3.66 12.79
N TYR A 86 -7.15 -2.44 13.26
CA TYR A 86 -5.84 -1.80 13.12
C TYR A 86 -4.70 -2.52 13.86
N GLN A 87 -5.00 -3.42 14.81
CA GLN A 87 -3.98 -4.27 15.44
C GLN A 87 -3.93 -5.69 14.85
N SER A 88 -4.58 -5.94 13.70
CA SER A 88 -4.37 -7.17 12.92
C SER A 88 -2.86 -7.40 12.70
N PRO A 89 -2.39 -8.66 12.76
CA PRO A 89 -1.02 -9.02 12.40
C PRO A 89 -0.62 -8.50 11.03
N ILE A 90 0.58 -7.93 10.94
CA ILE A 90 1.17 -7.43 9.70
C ILE A 90 2.45 -8.21 9.44
N SER A 91 2.61 -8.74 8.23
CA SER A 91 3.87 -9.32 7.77
C SER A 91 4.49 -8.40 6.72
N VAL A 92 5.74 -8.00 6.92
CA VAL A 92 6.47 -7.10 6.02
C VAL A 92 7.54 -7.88 5.27
N TYR A 93 7.40 -7.94 3.95
CA TYR A 93 8.32 -8.55 2.99
C TYR A 93 8.77 -7.51 1.96
N VAL A 94 9.07 -6.29 2.43
CA VAL A 94 9.57 -5.18 1.60
C VAL A 94 11.10 -5.17 1.64
N HIS A 95 11.73 -5.10 0.47
CA HIS A 95 13.18 -5.03 0.34
C HIS A 95 13.62 -3.86 -0.52
N GLN A 96 14.94 -3.64 -0.62
CA GLN A 96 15.49 -2.63 -1.53
C GLN A 96 15.26 -3.04 -2.98
N GLN A 97 15.04 -2.06 -3.86
CA GLN A 97 14.83 -2.33 -5.28
C GLN A 97 16.05 -3.03 -5.91
N SER A 98 15.79 -3.91 -6.87
CA SER A 98 16.87 -4.55 -7.64
C SER A 98 17.75 -3.51 -8.35
N PRO A 99 19.09 -3.64 -8.31
CA PRO A 99 20.01 -2.80 -9.08
C PRO A 99 19.76 -2.85 -10.58
N ASP A 100 19.35 -4.01 -11.12
CA ASP A 100 19.08 -4.20 -12.56
C ASP A 100 17.87 -3.38 -13.02
N ILE A 101 16.84 -3.27 -12.17
CA ILE A 101 15.66 -2.43 -12.42
C ILE A 101 16.04 -0.96 -12.25
N SER A 102 16.82 -0.63 -11.22
CA SER A 102 17.26 0.75 -10.96
C SER A 102 18.01 1.34 -12.17
N ALA A 103 18.89 0.56 -12.80
CA ALA A 103 19.65 0.98 -13.97
C ALA A 103 18.77 1.30 -15.19
N GLY A 104 17.66 0.59 -15.38
CA GLY A 104 16.72 0.85 -16.49
C GLY A 104 15.90 2.13 -16.32
N VAL A 105 15.66 2.55 -15.07
CA VAL A 105 14.84 3.73 -14.73
C VAL A 105 15.67 5.01 -14.64
N ASP A 106 16.91 4.93 -14.15
CA ASP A 106 17.76 6.11 -13.92
C ASP A 106 18.09 6.88 -15.23
N ASP A 107 18.04 6.22 -16.39
CA ASP A 107 18.21 6.82 -17.71
C ASP A 107 16.89 7.36 -18.34
N GLY A 108 15.81 7.45 -17.56
CA GLY A 108 14.50 7.92 -18.03
C GLY A 108 13.71 6.88 -18.82
N GLY A 109 14.09 5.60 -18.72
CA GLY A 109 13.29 4.48 -19.23
C GLY A 109 11.98 4.34 -18.45
N ALA A 110 11.01 3.65 -19.05
CA ALA A 110 9.83 3.22 -18.32
C ALA A 110 10.27 2.25 -17.21
N GLY A 111 9.81 2.50 -15.98
CA GLY A 111 9.90 1.56 -14.85
C GLY A 111 8.84 0.47 -14.91
#